data_AF-A0A1C4GE27-F1
#
_entry.id   AF-A0A1C4GE27-F1
#
_cell.length_a   1.000
_cell.length_b   1.000
_cell.length_c   1.000
_cell.angle_alpha   90.00
_cell.angle_beta   90.00
_cell.angle_gamma   90.00
#
_symmetry.space_group_name_H-M   'P 1'
#
loop_
_entity.id
_entity.type
_entity.pdbx_description
1 polymer ?
#
loop_
_entity_poly.entity_id
_entity_poly.type
_entity_poly.pdbx_seq_one_letter_code
_entity_poly.pdbx_strand_id
1 'polypeptide(L)' 'MSEQVPIGITVNGEDLEFDRAVTVTELLTHLELPSKGIAVAVDGALFPRGRWDESVGRGWEIEILTAVQGG' A
#
# COMPACT_ATOMS: atom_id res chain seq x y z
N MET A 1 3.16 -28.29 -7.42
CA MET A 1 3.68 -26.94 -7.11
C MET A 1 2.46 -26.07 -6.96
N SER A 2 2.19 -25.56 -5.75
CA SER A 2 1.00 -24.71 -5.55
C SER A 2 1.24 -23.39 -6.25
N GLU A 3 0.48 -23.10 -7.30
CA GLU A 3 0.45 -21.77 -7.91
C GLU A 3 -0.12 -20.82 -6.85
N GLN A 4 0.72 -19.95 -6.29
CA GLN A 4 0.23 -18.86 -5.45
C GLN A 4 -0.55 -17.91 -6.35
N VAL A 5 -1.78 -17.57 -5.92
CA VAL A 5 -2.59 -16.59 -6.63
C VAL A 5 -1.98 -15.21 -6.38
N PRO A 6 -1.64 -14.44 -7.42
CA PRO A 6 -1.09 -13.10 -7.27
C PRO A 6 -2.01 -12.17 -6.48
N ILE A 7 -1.40 -11.29 -5.70
CA ILE A 7 -2.07 -10.22 -4.98
C ILE A 7 -2.05 -8.98 -5.86
N GLY A 8 -3.14 -8.76 -6.60
CA GLY A 8 -3.37 -7.54 -7.37
C GLY A 8 -4.04 -6.47 -6.51
N ILE A 9 -3.57 -5.23 -6.62
CA ILE A 9 -4.10 -4.03 -5.97
C ILE A 9 -4.02 -2.82 -6.91
N THR A 10 -4.73 -1.76 -6.57
CA THR A 10 -4.58 -0.46 -7.25
C THR A 10 -4.01 0.54 -6.25
N VAL A 11 -2.98 1.28 -6.63
CA VAL A 11 -2.34 2.31 -5.81
C VAL A 11 -2.34 3.64 -6.55
N ASN A 12 -3.02 4.65 -6.01
CA ASN A 12 -3.19 5.96 -6.66
C ASN A 12 -3.69 5.87 -8.12
N GLY A 13 -4.51 4.86 -8.42
CA GLY A 13 -5.03 4.59 -9.76
C GLY A 13 -4.14 3.73 -10.66
N GLU A 14 -2.96 3.29 -10.19
CA GLU A 14 -2.06 2.39 -10.93
C GLU A 14 -2.14 0.96 -10.38
N ASP A 15 -2.29 -0.02 -11.27
CA ASP A 15 -2.37 -1.43 -10.87
C ASP A 15 -0.99 -2.01 -10.57
N LEU A 16 -0.89 -2.72 -9.45
CA LEU A 16 0.30 -3.45 -9.01
C LEU A 16 -0.06 -4.89 -8.67
N GLU A 17 0.86 -5.81 -8.96
CA GLU A 17 0.73 -7.22 -8.61
C GLU A 17 1.96 -7.73 -7.87
N PHE A 18 1.72 -8.56 -6.86
CA PHE A 18 2.77 -9.23 -6.09
C PHE A 18 2.55 -10.74 -6.07
N ASP A 19 3.61 -11.52 -6.32
CA ASP A 19 3.58 -12.98 -6.28
C ASP A 19 3.42 -13.56 -4.86
N ARG A 20 3.60 -12.70 -3.84
CA ARG A 20 3.42 -13.03 -2.42
C ARG A 20 2.70 -11.90 -1.71
N ALA A 21 2.17 -12.21 -0.53
CA ALA A 21 1.72 -11.17 0.40
C ALA A 21 2.89 -10.21 0.74
N VAL A 22 2.63 -8.91 0.63
CA VAL A 22 3.51 -7.83 1.07
C VAL A 22 2.80 -6.98 2.10
N THR A 23 3.54 -6.42 3.06
CA THR A 23 2.96 -5.47 4.04
C THR A 23 2.80 -4.08 3.43
N VAL A 24 2.02 -3.20 4.07
CA VAL A 24 1.95 -1.79 3.67
C VAL A 24 3.33 -1.13 3.75
N THR A 25 4.12 -1.43 4.79
CA THR A 25 5.51 -0.94 4.91
C THR A 25 6.40 -1.40 3.73
N GLU A 26 6.29 -2.66 3.33
CA GLU A 26 7.02 -3.19 2.17
C GLU A 26 6.56 -2.53 0.87
N LEU A 27 5.25 -2.31 0.69
CA LEU A 27 4.69 -1.60 -0.46
C LEU A 27 5.25 -0.17 -0.56
N LEU A 28 5.22 0.60 0.54
CA LEU A 28 5.78 1.95 0.55
C LEU A 28 7.28 1.96 0.22
N THR A 29 8.02 0.95 0.69
CA THR A 29 9.44 0.78 0.36
C THR A 29 9.65 0.47 -1.12
N HIS A 30 8.81 -0.41 -1.70
CA HIS A 30 8.84 -0.76 -3.12
C HIS A 30 8.57 0.47 -4.01
N LEU A 31 7.68 1.36 -3.58
CA LEU A 31 7.35 2.61 -4.26
C LEU A 31 8.37 3.75 -3.99
N GLU A 32 9.47 3.44 -3.29
CA GLU A 32 10.52 4.41 -2.93
C GLU A 32 10.00 5.62 -2.13
N LEU A 33 8.93 5.42 -1.36
CA LEU A 33 8.27 6.46 -0.58
C LEU A 33 8.84 6.58 0.83
N PRO A 34 8.88 7.80 1.40
CA PRO A 34 9.36 7.98 2.77
C PRO A 34 8.43 7.33 3.80
N SER A 35 9.00 6.82 4.88
CA SER A 35 8.21 6.24 5.98
C SER A 35 7.55 7.29 6.88
N LYS A 36 7.69 8.60 6.61
CA LYS A 36 7.13 9.71 7.40
C LYS A 36 6.52 10.76 6.47
N GLY A 37 5.56 11.53 6.99
CA GLY A 37 4.85 12.52 6.19
C GLY A 37 3.96 11.89 5.13
N ILE A 38 3.50 10.65 5.34
CA ILE A 38 2.60 9.93 4.45
C ILE A 38 1.34 9.52 5.23
N ALA A 39 0.19 9.62 4.56
CA ALA A 39 -1.05 8.96 4.94
C ALA A 39 -1.40 7.91 3.87
N VAL A 40 -1.90 6.76 4.33
CA VAL A 40 -2.37 5.66 3.47
C VAL A 40 -3.86 5.50 3.74
N ALA A 41 -4.68 5.48 2.70
CA ALA A 41 -6.08 5.08 2.76
C ALA A 41 -6.27 3.76 2.01
N VAL A 42 -7.21 2.93 2.48
CA VAL A 42 -7.64 1.68 1.83
C VAL A 42 -9.15 1.77 1.65
N ASP A 43 -9.62 1.57 0.43
CA ASP A 43 -11.03 1.64 0.03
C ASP A 43 -11.71 2.96 0.51
N GLY A 44 -10.99 4.08 0.36
CA GLY A 44 -11.46 5.42 0.76
C GLY A 44 -11.41 5.71 2.27
N ALA A 45 -10.90 4.81 3.11
CA ALA A 45 -10.79 5.00 4.54
C ALA A 45 -9.32 5.03 5.00
N LEU A 46 -8.96 5.97 5.90
CA LEU A 46 -7.60 6.07 6.41
C LEU A 46 -7.16 4.77 7.09
N PHE A 47 -6.05 4.19 6.61
CA PHE A 47 -5.45 2.99 7.15
C PHE A 47 -4.40 3.36 8.23
N PRO A 48 -4.66 3.09 9.52
CA PRO A 48 -3.83 3.59 10.61
C PRO A 48 -2.39 3.10 10.52
N ARG A 49 -1.43 4.00 10.80
CA ARG A 49 0.01 3.67 10.80
C ARG A 49 0.38 2.45 11.64
N GLY A 50 -0.29 2.26 12.78
CA GLY A 50 -0.05 1.10 13.67
C GLY A 50 -0.40 -0.25 13.05
N ARG A 51 -1.04 -0.27 11.87
CA ARG A 51 -1.42 -1.48 11.13
C ARG A 51 -0.57 -1.70 9.87
N TRP A 52 0.45 -0.87 9.61
CA TRP A 52 1.21 -0.94 8.36
C TRP A 52 2.07 -2.21 8.20
N ASP A 53 2.28 -2.95 9.29
CA ASP A 53 2.90 -4.27 9.24
C ASP A 53 1.92 -5.38 8.84
N GLU A 54 0.63 -5.07 8.63
CA GLU A 54 -0.34 -6.00 8.06
C GLU A 54 -0.13 -6.17 6.55
N SER A 55 -0.40 -7.38 6.07
CA SER A 55 -0.37 -7.70 4.64
C SER A 55 -1.47 -6.98 3.89
N VAL A 56 -1.12 -6.47 2.72
CA VAL A 56 -2.06 -5.90 1.77
C VAL A 56 -2.99 -6.99 1.25
N GLY A 57 -4.29 -6.70 1.22
CA GLY A 57 -5.31 -7.59 0.69
C GLY A 57 -5.45 -7.50 -0.83
N ARG A 58 -5.78 -8.62 -1.47
CA ARG A 58 -6.11 -8.65 -2.90
C ARG A 58 -7.33 -7.78 -3.18
N GLY A 59 -7.25 -6.96 -4.22
CA GLY A 59 -8.32 -6.07 -4.67
C GLY A 59 -8.45 -4.79 -3.85
N TRP A 60 -7.52 -4.51 -2.93
CA TRP A 60 -7.52 -3.23 -2.22
C TRP A 60 -7.28 -2.06 -3.19
N GLU A 61 -8.05 -1.00 -2.99
CA GLU A 61 -7.79 0.31 -3.59
C GLU A 61 -7.06 1.17 -2.55
N ILE A 62 -5.80 1.50 -2.84
CA ILE A 62 -4.91 2.19 -1.91
C ILE A 62 -4.63 3.60 -2.43
N GLU A 63 -4.90 4.61 -1.60
CA GLU A 63 -4.48 5.98 -1.87
C GLU A 63 -3.34 6.37 -0.93
N ILE A 64 -2.26 6.90 -1.49
CA ILE A 64 -1.08 7.35 -0.75
C ILE A 64 -0.93 8.85 -0.95
N LEU A 65 -1.06 9.58 0.16
CA LEU A 65 -0.95 11.03 0.22
C LEU A 65 0.36 11.40 0.91
N THR A 66 1.17 12.23 0.26
CA THR A 66 2.36 12.82 0.89
C THR A 66 2.00 14.20 1.44
N ALA A 67 2.34 14.45 2.71
CA ALA A 67 2.21 15.76 3.30
C ALA A 67 3.22 16.70 2.65
N VAL A 68 2.72 17.63 1.84
CA VAL A 68 3.49 18.81 1.45
C VAL A 68 3.40 19.81 2.60
N GLN A 69 4.51 20.14 3.25
CA GLN A 69 4.51 21.35 4.08
C GLN A 69 4.36 22.55 3.14
N GLY A 70 3.15 23.12 3.10
CA GLY A 70 2.98 24.49 2.64
C GLY A 70 3.74 25.41 3.61
N GLY A 71 4.56 26.30 3.05
CA GLY A 71 5.25 27.35 3.80
C GLY A 71 4.30 28.35 4.43
#